data_AF-A0A958H725-F1
#
_entry.id   AF-A0A958H725-F1
#
_cell.length_a   1.000
_cell.length_b   1.000
_cell.length_c   1.000
_cell.angle_alpha   90.00
_cell.angle_beta   90.00
_cell.angle_gamma   90.00
#
_symmetry.space_group_name_H-M   'P 1'
#
loop_
_entity.id
_entity.type
_entity.pdbx_description
1 polymer ?
#
loop_
_entity_poly.entity_id
_entity_poly.type
_entity_poly.pdbx_seq_one_letter_code
_entity_poly.pdbx_strand_id
1 'polypeptide(L)' 'STRLGCEGFPLNGQEIVSFADDADAFAAATVALLRDPARRASQGEAGRRFVEANYGWQAIVPRLRAVYDTLSRNG' A
#
# COMPACT_ATOMS: atom_id res chain seq x y z
N SER A 1 -0.41 -10.07 -4.12
CA SER A 1 0.65 -10.13 -3.08
C SER A 1 0.18 -11.04 -1.97
N THR A 2 1.06 -11.49 -1.09
CA THR A 2 0.66 -12.16 0.16
C THR A 2 0.36 -11.13 1.24
N ARG A 3 -0.40 -11.50 2.27
CA ARG A 3 -0.63 -10.65 3.45
C ARG A 3 0.68 -10.40 4.21
N LEU A 4 1.50 -11.44 4.36
CA LEU A 4 2.81 -11.36 5.00
C LEU A 4 3.72 -10.33 4.30
N GLY A 5 3.78 -10.36 2.95
CA GLY A 5 4.59 -9.41 2.19
C GLY A 5 4.11 -7.95 2.25
N CYS A 6 2.91 -7.70 2.77
CA CYS A 6 2.30 -6.38 2.86
C CYS A 6 2.05 -5.91 4.30
N GLU A 7 2.49 -6.64 5.32
CA GLU A 7 2.18 -6.36 6.73
C GLU A 7 2.60 -4.96 7.20
N GLY A 8 3.63 -4.37 6.58
CA GLY A 8 4.11 -3.01 6.86
C GLY A 8 3.30 -1.88 6.23
N PHE A 9 2.24 -2.20 5.49
CA PHE A 9 1.35 -1.23 4.86
C PHE A 9 -0.05 -1.36 5.47
N PRO A 10 -0.73 -0.26 5.82
CA PRO A 10 -2.10 -0.28 6.36
C PRO A 10 -3.13 -0.57 5.25
N LEU A 11 -3.04 -1.75 4.63
CA LEU A 11 -3.87 -2.17 3.51
C LEU A 11 -5.01 -3.03 4.03
N ASN A 12 -6.22 -2.48 3.95
CA ASN A 12 -7.39 -3.07 4.59
C ASN A 12 -8.35 -3.73 3.56
N GLY A 13 -8.00 -3.81 2.27
CA GLY A 13 -8.92 -4.30 1.24
C GLY A 13 -8.32 -4.46 -0.17
N GLN A 14 -9.21 -4.75 -1.14
CA GLN A 14 -8.87 -5.05 -2.54
C GLN A 14 -8.60 -3.82 -3.42
N GLU A 15 -8.71 -2.60 -2.89
CA GLU A 15 -8.72 -1.37 -3.69
C GLU A 15 -7.37 -1.11 -4.39
N ILE A 16 -6.25 -1.42 -3.74
CA ILE A 16 -4.91 -1.22 -4.31
C ILE A 16 -4.11 -2.52 -4.48
N VAL A 17 -4.52 -3.59 -3.80
CA VAL A 17 -3.83 -4.89 -3.82
C VAL A 17 -4.84 -6.04 -3.80
N SER A 18 -4.61 -7.07 -4.62
CA SER A 18 -5.30 -8.34 -4.46
C SER A 18 -4.43 -9.28 -3.62
N PHE A 19 -4.94 -9.71 -2.48
CA PHE A 19 -4.25 -10.65 -1.59
C PHE A 19 -4.48 -12.10 -2.02
N ALA A 20 -3.39 -12.87 -2.07
CA ALA A 20 -3.36 -14.29 -2.29
C ALA A 20 -2.17 -14.86 -1.52
N ASP A 21 -2.43 -15.80 -0.60
CA ASP A 21 -1.41 -16.33 0.32
C ASP A 21 -0.80 -17.66 -0.18
N ASP A 22 -1.31 -18.18 -1.29
CA ASP A 22 -0.80 -19.37 -1.97
C ASP A 22 -0.62 -19.11 -3.48
N ALA A 23 0.13 -20.00 -4.13
CA ALA A 23 0.54 -19.83 -5.53
C ALA A 23 -0.65 -19.93 -6.51
N ASP A 24 -1.60 -20.83 -6.27
CA ASP A 24 -2.74 -21.05 -7.16
C ASP A 24 -3.70 -19.86 -7.12
N ALA A 25 -3.99 -19.35 -5.92
CA ALA A 25 -4.76 -18.13 -5.73
C ALA A 25 -4.07 -16.92 -6.36
N PHE A 26 -2.73 -16.83 -6.27
CA PHE A 26 -1.97 -15.74 -6.86
C PHE A 26 -2.03 -15.78 -8.40
N ALA A 27 -1.88 -16.96 -9.00
CA ALA A 27 -2.00 -17.15 -10.43
C ALA A 27 -3.40 -16.79 -10.92
N ALA A 28 -4.45 -17.28 -10.25
CA ALA A 28 -5.84 -16.98 -10.58
C ALA A 28 -6.14 -15.47 -10.48
N ALA A 29 -5.69 -14.81 -9.40
CA ALA A 29 -5.89 -13.38 -9.21
C ALA A 29 -5.15 -12.54 -10.28
N THR A 30 -3.94 -12.94 -10.65
CA THR A 30 -3.16 -12.30 -11.71
C THR A 30 -3.87 -12.41 -13.05
N VAL A 31 -4.31 -13.60 -13.43
CA VAL A 31 -5.05 -13.82 -14.69
C VAL A 31 -6.36 -13.03 -14.71
N ALA A 32 -7.11 -13.02 -13.60
CA ALA A 32 -8.34 -12.23 -13.49
C ALA A 32 -8.07 -10.72 -13.67
N LEU A 33 -7.00 -10.19 -13.05
CA LEU A 33 -6.61 -8.79 -13.20
C LEU A 33 -6.17 -8.45 -14.63
N LEU A 34 -5.46 -9.35 -15.31
CA LEU A 34 -5.01 -9.14 -16.69
C LEU A 34 -6.19 -9.09 -17.68
N ARG A 35 -7.25 -9.84 -17.41
CA ARG A 35 -8.49 -9.89 -18.21
C ARG A 35 -9.41 -8.69 -17.99
N ASP A 36 -9.19 -7.88 -16.96
CA ASP A 36 -9.99 -6.70 -16.64
C ASP A 36 -9.13 -5.41 -16.67
N PRO A 37 -9.04 -4.74 -17.84
CA PRO A 37 -8.27 -3.51 -17.98
C PRO A 37 -8.76 -2.37 -17.08
N ALA A 38 -10.07 -2.29 -16.83
CA ALA A 38 -10.66 -1.22 -16.02
C ALA A 38 -10.26 -1.38 -14.55
N ARG A 39 -10.39 -2.60 -14.02
CA ARG A 39 -9.91 -2.94 -12.68
C ARG A 39 -8.40 -2.73 -12.54
N ARG A 40 -7.62 -3.15 -13.54
CA ARG A 40 -6.16 -2.93 -13.55
C ARG A 40 -5.81 -1.45 -13.48
N ALA A 41 -6.47 -0.60 -14.27
CA ALA A 41 -6.24 0.85 -14.26
C ALA A 41 -6.66 1.47 -12.91
N SER A 42 -7.84 1.11 -12.40
CA SER A 42 -8.35 1.59 -11.12
C SER A 42 -7.42 1.23 -9.96
N GLN A 43 -6.98 -0.03 -9.88
CA GLN A 43 -6.09 -0.52 -8.84
C GLN A 43 -4.71 0.17 -8.91
N GLY A 44 -4.18 0.38 -10.11
CA GLY A 44 -2.91 1.09 -10.32
C GLY A 44 -2.99 2.55 -9.88
N GLU A 45 -4.07 3.25 -10.26
CA GLU A 45 -4.29 4.65 -9.87
C GLU A 45 -4.49 4.81 -8.36
N ALA A 46 -5.25 3.90 -7.74
CA ALA A 46 -5.44 3.89 -6.30
C ALA A 46 -4.12 3.60 -5.56
N GLY A 47 -3.31 2.67 -6.06
CA GLY A 47 -1.97 2.40 -5.52
C GLY A 47 -1.04 3.61 -5.62
N ARG A 48 -1.05 4.32 -6.75
CA ARG A 48 -0.25 5.55 -6.94
C ARG A 48 -0.66 6.63 -5.94
N ARG A 49 -1.96 6.94 -5.84
CA ARG A 49 -2.48 7.91 -4.87
C ARG A 49 -2.10 7.57 -3.43
N PHE A 50 -2.18 6.29 -3.08
CA PHE A 50 -1.79 5.80 -1.75
C PHE A 50 -0.30 6.07 -1.45
N VAL A 51 0.60 5.77 -2.40
CA VAL A 51 2.04 6.01 -2.24
C VAL A 51 2.34 7.51 -2.14
N GLU A 52 1.78 8.31 -3.05
CA GLU A 52 1.97 9.77 -3.08
C GLU A 52 1.53 10.42 -1.76
N ALA A 53 0.38 9.99 -1.20
CA ALA A 53 -0.17 10.55 0.02
C ALA A 53 0.57 10.13 1.31
N ASN A 54 1.17 8.94 1.33
CA ASN A 54 1.67 8.36 2.59
C ASN A 54 3.19 8.19 2.65
N TYR A 55 3.85 8.00 1.51
CA TYR A 55 5.26 7.58 1.44
C TYR A 55 6.16 8.56 0.70
N GLY A 56 5.62 9.70 0.22
CA GLY A 56 6.44 10.81 -0.28
C GLY A 56 7.11 11.60 0.84
N TRP A 57 8.20 12.32 0.52
CA TRP A 57 8.91 13.18 1.50
C TRP A 57 8.00 14.19 2.20
N GLN A 58 7.03 14.75 1.48
CA GLN A 58 6.03 15.68 2.03
C GLN A 58 5.18 15.04 3.13
N ALA A 59 4.95 13.73 3.07
CA ALA A 59 4.19 12.99 4.07
C ALA A 59 5.09 12.49 5.23
N ILE A 60 6.33 12.11 4.94
CA ILE A 60 7.25 11.52 5.94
C ILE A 60 7.88 12.59 6.85
N VAL A 61 8.38 13.70 6.28
CA VAL A 61 9.14 14.71 7.02
C VAL A 61 8.35 15.31 8.21
N PRO A 62 7.06 15.67 8.07
CA PRO A 62 6.29 16.20 9.20
C PRO A 62 6.15 15.19 10.35
N ARG A 63 5.93 13.90 10.03
CA ARG A 63 5.81 12.83 11.03
C ARG A 63 7.11 12.63 11.79
N LEU A 64 8.24 12.63 11.08
CA LEU A 64 9.55 12.51 11.70
C LEU A 64 9.86 13.71 12.61
N ARG A 65 9.54 14.93 12.17
CA ARG A 65 9.70 16.15 12.99
C ARG A 65 8.88 16.08 14.27
N ALA A 66 7.63 15.62 14.20
CA ALA A 66 6.78 15.48 15.39
C ALA A 66 7.38 14.54 16.44
N VAL A 67 8.07 13.47 16.02
CA VAL A 67 8.78 12.58 16.95
C VAL A 67 9.97 13.31 17.59
N TYR A 68 10.80 14.00 16.82
CA TYR A 68 11.92 14.78 17.36
C TYR A 68 11.45 15.86 18.33
N ASP A 69 10.37 16.57 18.01
CA ASP A 69 9.79 17.60 18.88
C ASP A 69 9.19 17.03 20.18
N THR A 70 8.78 15.75 20.18
CA THR A 70 8.29 15.07 21.38
C THR A 70 9.46 14.66 22.28
N LEU A 71 10.53 14.12 21.69
CA LEU A 71 11.71 13.72 22.44
C LEU A 71 12.48 14.92 23.02
N SER A 72 12.53 16.04 22.31
CA SER A 72 13.19 17.27 22.78
C SER A 72 12.43 18.01 23.88
N ARG A 73 11.12 17.76 24.03
CA ARG A 73 10.28 18.33 25.10
C ARG A 73 10.25 17.51 26.38
N ASN A 74 10.65 16.24 26.31
CA ASN A 74 10.60 15.28 27.42
C ASN A 74 11.99 14.98 28.03
N GLY A 75 13.05 15.65 27.56
CA GLY A 75 14.39 15.63 28.14
C GLY A 75 14.74 16.98 28.75
#